data_AF-A0A7J5D9U2-F1
#
_entry.id   AF-A0A7J5D9U2-F1
#
_cell.length_a   1.000
_cell.length_b   1.000
_cell.length_c   1.000
_cell.angle_alpha   90.00
_cell.angle_beta   90.00
_cell.angle_gamma   90.00
#
_symmetry.space_group_name_H-M   'P 1'
#
loop_
_entity.id
_entity.type
_entity.pdbx_description
1 polymer ?
#
loop_
_entity_poly.entity_id
_entity_poly.type
_entity_poly.pdbx_seq_one_letter_code
_entity_poly.pdbx_strand_id
1 'polypeptide(L)'
;MASSSSRTPVHIDLDTGSSTRSHFGRAPCGLALSPDGARVHLTLALEDSALVTDHFAMENFTEIHGITFPTGVAVTPDESFLCATNYFADSVTVIEL
;
A
#
# COMPACT_ATOMS: atom_id res chain seq x y z
N MET A 1 -16.06 22.28 9.59
CA MET A 1 -14.87 21.44 9.88
C MET A 1 -15.11 20.11 9.19
N ALA A 2 -14.39 19.84 8.10
CA ALA A 2 -14.59 18.62 7.32
C ALA A 2 -14.08 17.42 8.12
N SER A 3 -14.93 16.41 8.30
CA SER A 3 -14.57 15.13 8.91
C SER A 3 -13.41 14.52 8.14
N SER A 4 -12.28 14.30 8.81
CA SER A 4 -11.13 13.61 8.24
C SER A 4 -11.57 12.22 7.80
N SER A 5 -11.69 12.00 6.50
CA SER A 5 -11.92 10.69 5.91
C SER A 5 -10.67 9.85 6.14
N SER A 6 -10.63 9.19 7.30
CA SER A 6 -9.64 8.18 7.63
C SER A 6 -9.80 7.04 6.64
N ARG A 7 -8.94 7.00 5.62
CA ARG A 7 -8.85 5.89 4.68
C ARG A 7 -7.95 4.86 5.35
N THR A 8 -8.53 3.79 5.86
CA THR A 8 -7.80 2.68 6.49
C THR A 8 -7.98 1.42 5.65
N PRO A 9 -6.92 0.64 5.38
CA PRO A 9 -7.10 -0.73 4.88
C PRO A 9 -7.94 -1.52 5.88
N VAL A 10 -8.89 -2.29 5.36
CA VAL A 10 -9.75 -3.17 6.15
C VAL A 10 -9.55 -4.58 5.62
N HIS A 11 -9.08 -5.48 6.47
CA HIS A 11 -9.11 -6.90 6.16
C HIS A 11 -10.51 -7.43 6.51
N ILE A 12 -11.19 -8.10 5.58
CA ILE A 12 -12.51 -8.70 5.80
C ILE A 12 -12.38 -10.20 5.56
N ASP A 13 -12.65 -10.98 6.60
CA ASP A 13 -12.86 -12.41 6.47
C ASP A 13 -14.21 -12.63 5.78
N LEU A 14 -14.19 -13.24 4.60
CA LEU A 14 -15.38 -13.45 3.77
C LEU A 14 -16.25 -14.62 4.23
N ASP A 15 -15.70 -15.53 5.04
CA ASP A 15 -16.43 -16.68 5.58
C ASP A 15 -17.19 -16.31 6.86
N THR A 16 -16.61 -15.43 7.68
CA THR A 16 -17.18 -15.02 8.98
C THR A 16 -17.75 -13.60 8.99
N GLY A 17 -17.40 -12.77 8.01
CA GLY A 17 -17.78 -11.35 7.96
C GLY A 17 -17.04 -10.48 8.98
N SER A 18 -16.05 -11.03 9.69
CA SER A 18 -15.24 -10.29 10.65
C SER A 18 -14.29 -9.33 9.93
N SER A 19 -14.02 -8.16 10.51
CA SER A 19 -13.07 -7.20 9.93
C SER A 19 -12.10 -6.61 10.94
N THR A 20 -10.86 -6.44 10.51
CA THR A 20 -9.80 -5.77 11.27
C THR A 20 -9.37 -4.51 10.53
N ARG A 21 -9.23 -3.40 11.27
CA ARG A 21 -8.78 -2.12 10.73
C ARG A 21 -7.45 -1.74 11.36
N SER A 22 -6.52 -1.32 10.51
CA SER A 22 -5.21 -0.83 10.96
C SER A 22 -4.88 0.50 10.28
N HIS A 23 -4.11 1.32 10.99
CA HIS A 23 -3.68 2.63 10.54
C HIS A 23 -2.22 2.56 10.10
N PHE A 24 -1.99 2.70 8.79
CA PHE A 24 -0.65 2.62 8.22
C PHE A 24 -0.09 3.98 7.78
N GLY A 25 -0.86 5.05 7.89
CA GLY A 25 -0.46 6.38 7.41
C GLY A 25 -1.63 7.15 6.81
N ARG A 26 -1.34 8.18 6.03
CA ARG A 26 -2.37 9.06 5.47
C ARG A 26 -2.62 8.77 4.00
N ALA A 27 -3.91 8.76 3.66
CA ALA A 27 -4.41 8.55 2.30
C ALA A 27 -3.82 7.32 1.59
N PRO A 28 -4.01 6.09 2.12
CA PRO A 28 -3.78 4.90 1.33
C PRO A 28 -4.65 4.94 0.06
N CYS A 29 -4.04 4.66 -1.09
CA CYS A 29 -4.70 4.77 -2.40
C CYS A 29 -4.66 3.47 -3.20
N GLY A 30 -3.49 2.85 -3.35
CA GLY A 30 -3.29 1.59 -4.05
C GLY A 30 -2.91 0.46 -3.12
N LEU A 31 -3.28 -0.77 -3.48
CA LEU A 31 -2.91 -2.00 -2.79
C LEU A 31 -2.56 -3.08 -3.82
N ALA A 32 -1.44 -3.76 -3.62
CA ALA A 32 -1.08 -4.97 -4.35
C ALA A 32 -0.65 -6.08 -3.37
N LEU A 33 -1.02 -7.32 -3.68
CA LEU A 33 -0.46 -8.49 -3.01
C LEU A 33 0.78 -8.96 -3.76
N SER A 34 1.73 -9.47 -3.00
CA SER A 34 2.78 -10.35 -3.52
C SER A 34 2.17 -11.57 -4.24
N PRO A 35 2.87 -12.15 -5.22
CA PRO A 35 2.41 -13.35 -5.92
C PRO A 35 2.16 -14.55 -5.00
N ASP A 36 2.92 -14.68 -3.91
CA ASP A 36 2.74 -15.73 -2.90
C ASP A 36 1.64 -15.41 -1.87
N GLY A 37 1.13 -14.17 -1.87
CA GLY A 37 0.10 -13.67 -0.97
C GLY A 37 0.60 -13.35 0.45
N ALA A 38 1.89 -13.46 0.73
CA ALA A 38 2.45 -13.27 2.07
C ALA A 38 2.59 -11.79 2.45
N ARG A 39 2.84 -10.93 1.46
CA ARG A 39 3.06 -9.48 1.62
C ARG A 39 2.00 -8.63 0.95
N VAL A 40 1.69 -7.51 1.59
CA VAL A 40 0.83 -6.44 1.09
C VAL A 40 1.68 -5.20 0.83
N HIS A 41 1.53 -4.63 -0.36
CA HIS A 41 2.15 -3.39 -0.78
C HIS A 41 1.09 -2.30 -0.86
N LEU A 42 1.27 -1.19 -0.14
CA LEU A 42 0.32 -0.08 -0.05
C LEU A 42 0.97 1.21 -0.53
N THR A 43 0.26 2.04 -1.28
CA THR A 43 0.74 3.41 -1.54
C THR A 43 0.10 4.39 -0.58
N LEU A 44 0.90 5.31 -0.03
CA LEU A 44 0.45 6.38 0.85
C LEU A 44 0.61 7.72 0.13
N ALA A 45 -0.45 8.16 -0.55
CA ALA A 45 -0.36 9.30 -1.46
C ALA A 45 0.06 10.61 -0.78
N LEU A 46 -0.31 10.81 0.48
CA LEU A 46 0.03 12.03 1.22
C LEU A 46 1.30 11.92 2.07
N GLU A 47 1.99 10.78 1.99
CA GLU A 47 3.29 10.54 2.65
C GLU A 47 4.44 10.42 1.62
N ASP A 48 4.13 10.50 0.32
CA ASP A 48 5.11 10.31 -0.77
C ASP A 48 5.92 9.00 -0.63
N SER A 49 5.21 7.93 -0.26
CA SER A 49 5.80 6.63 0.05
C SER A 49 4.90 5.44 -0.31
N ALA A 50 5.52 4.26 -0.34
CA ALA A 50 4.84 2.98 -0.32
C ALA A 50 5.25 2.18 0.92
N LEU A 51 4.39 1.29 1.40
CA LEU A 51 4.66 0.38 2.51
C LEU A 51 4.61 -1.06 2.05
N VAL A 52 5.46 -1.89 2.65
CA VAL A 52 5.43 -3.34 2.53
C VAL A 52 5.26 -3.95 3.91
N THR A 53 4.26 -4.80 4.08
CA THR A 53 3.97 -5.46 5.36
C THR A 53 3.55 -6.90 5.10
N ASP A 54 3.81 -7.80 6.05
CA ASP A 54 3.22 -9.13 5.98
C ASP A 54 1.70 -8.99 6.14
N HIS A 55 0.97 -9.76 5.34
CA HIS A 55 -0.48 -9.89 5.34
C HIS A 55 -1.08 -9.87 6.76
N PHE A 56 -0.46 -10.58 7.71
CA PHE A 56 -1.00 -10.78 9.07
C PHE A 56 -0.30 -9.95 10.15
N ALA A 57 0.81 -9.29 9.83
CA ALA A 57 1.64 -8.58 10.81
C ALA A 57 1.59 -7.06 10.55
N MET A 58 0.39 -6.51 10.66
CA MET A 58 0.05 -5.11 10.35
C MET A 58 0.74 -4.06 11.26
N GLU A 59 1.58 -4.49 12.21
CA GLU A 59 2.41 -3.62 13.07
C GLU A 59 3.87 -3.52 12.58
N ASN A 60 4.31 -4.45 11.72
CA ASN A 60 5.66 -4.47 11.17
C ASN A 60 5.62 -4.21 9.67
N PHE A 61 6.10 -3.04 9.25
CA PHE A 61 6.18 -2.67 7.85
C PHE A 61 7.50 -1.97 7.54
N THR A 62 7.90 -2.04 6.28
CA THR A 62 9.00 -1.28 5.70
C THR A 62 8.42 -0.18 4.83
N GLU A 63 8.92 1.04 4.99
CA GLU A 63 8.52 2.19 4.17
C GLU A 63 9.55 2.44 3.07
N ILE A 64 9.05 2.63 1.85
CA ILE A 64 9.80 2.93 0.64
C ILE A 64 9.47 4.36 0.24
N HIS A 65 10.46 5.24 0.37
CA HIS A 65 10.34 6.65 0.04
C HIS A 65 10.74 6.96 -1.41
N GLY A 66 10.55 8.21 -1.83
CA GLY A 66 10.97 8.69 -3.15
C GLY A 66 9.92 8.45 -4.25
N ILE A 67 8.66 8.25 -3.84
CA ILE A 67 7.54 8.03 -4.75
C ILE A 67 6.59 9.22 -4.60
N THR A 68 6.44 10.04 -5.64
CA THR A 68 5.68 11.30 -5.52
C THR A 68 4.19 11.04 -5.70
N PHE A 69 3.40 11.30 -4.66
CA PHE A 69 1.95 11.13 -4.63
C PHE A 69 1.46 9.82 -5.29
N PRO A 70 1.85 8.66 -4.73
CA PRO A 70 1.56 7.38 -5.37
C PRO A 70 0.10 6.95 -5.24
N THR A 71 -0.53 6.60 -6.35
CA THR A 71 -1.95 6.22 -6.39
C THR A 71 -2.21 4.75 -6.71
N GLY A 72 -1.35 4.14 -7.53
CA GLY A 72 -1.41 2.73 -7.90
C GLY A 72 -0.08 2.04 -7.63
N VAL A 73 -0.12 0.74 -7.37
CA VAL A 73 1.05 -0.11 -7.14
C VAL A 73 0.85 -1.48 -7.78
N ALA A 74 1.92 -2.04 -8.32
CA ALA A 74 2.01 -3.42 -8.78
C ALA A 74 3.38 -4.00 -8.44
N VAL A 75 3.45 -5.32 -8.27
CA VAL A 75 4.68 -6.07 -7.99
C VAL A 75 4.87 -7.12 -9.07
N THR A 76 6.11 -7.37 -9.50
CA THR A 76 6.40 -8.37 -10.52
C THR A 76 6.20 -9.79 -9.99
N PRO A 77 5.88 -10.77 -10.86
CA PRO A 77 5.68 -12.16 -10.43
C PRO A 77 6.90 -12.82 -9.78
N ASP A 78 8.10 -12.33 -10.09
CA ASP A 78 9.37 -12.77 -9.50
C ASP A 78 9.78 -11.93 -8.28
N GLU A 79 8.89 -11.06 -7.80
CA GLU A 79 9.07 -10.16 -6.65
C GLU A 79 10.29 -9.25 -6.72
N SER A 80 10.90 -9.09 -7.90
CA SER A 80 12.13 -8.31 -8.05
C SER A 80 11.87 -6.80 -8.17
N PHE A 81 10.66 -6.40 -8.61
CA PHE A 81 10.32 -5.00 -8.79
C PHE A 81 8.94 -4.61 -8.29
N LEU A 82 8.84 -3.38 -7.81
CA LEU A 82 7.60 -2.67 -7.53
C LEU A 82 7.48 -1.46 -8.46
N CYS A 83 6.32 -1.31 -9.09
CA CYS A 83 5.98 -0.17 -9.92
C CYS A 83 4.89 0.67 -9.22
N ALA A 84 5.11 1.97 -9.08
CA ALA A 84 4.15 2.90 -8.51
C ALA A 84 3.86 4.07 -9.45
N THR A 85 2.58 4.41 -9.63
CA THR A 85 2.17 5.55 -10.47
C THR A 85 2.14 6.85 -9.67
N ASN A 86 2.86 7.87 -10.13
CA ASN A 86 2.99 9.17 -9.48
C ASN A 86 1.97 10.16 -10.05
N TYR A 87 0.83 10.34 -9.38
CA TYR A 87 -0.33 11.02 -10.00
C TYR A 87 -0.07 12.49 -10.38
N PHE A 88 0.66 13.25 -9.55
CA PHE A 88 0.97 14.65 -9.83
C PHE A 88 2.27 14.86 -10.60
N ALA A 89 3.07 13.81 -10.78
CA ALA A 89 4.38 13.91 -11.41
C ALA A 89 4.43 13.32 -12.82
N ASP A 90 3.28 12.94 -13.39
CA ASP A 90 3.13 12.38 -14.74
C ASP A 90 4.15 11.27 -15.07
N SER A 91 4.45 10.43 -14.08
CA SER A 91 5.54 9.46 -14.14
C SER A 91 5.24 8.17 -13.38
N VAL A 92 6.09 7.17 -13.58
CA VAL A 92 6.08 5.89 -12.85
C VAL A 92 7.44 5.72 -12.19
N THR A 93 7.43 5.38 -10.91
CA THR A 93 8.63 4.97 -10.17
C THR A 93 8.74 3.45 -10.21
N VAL A 94 9.92 2.93 -10.52
CA VAL A 94 10.25 1.50 -10.44
C VAL A 94 11.30 1.31 -9.35
N ILE A 95 11.03 0.41 -8.42
CA ILE A 95 11.86 0.11 -7.25
C ILE A 95 12.27 -1.36 -7.33
N GLU A 96 13.55 -1.64 -7.05
CA GLU A 96 14.06 -3.00 -6.80
C GLU A 96 13.75 -3.38 -5.34
N LEU A 97 13.20 -4.58 -5.13
CA LEU A 97 12.70 -5.07 -3.83
C LEU A 97 13.69 -6.00 -3.10
#